data_AF-C9WLK7-F1
#
_entry.id   AF-C9WLK7-F1
#
_cell.length_a   1.000
_cell.length_b   1.000
_cell.length_c   1.000
_cell.angle_alpha   90.00
_cell.angle_beta   90.00
_cell.angle_gamma   90.00
#
_symmetry.space_group_name_H-M   'P 1'
#
loop_
_entity.id
_entity.type
_entity.pdbx_description
1 polymer ?
#
loop_
_entity_poly.entity_id
_entity_poly.type
_entity_poly.pdbx_seq_one_letter_code
_entity_poly.pdbx_strand_id
1 'polypeptide(L)'
;GASKAEIEGLFTIEQSKALVEIFEQQGLDMTEELIIRREIFQNGRSVSRINGQMVNLSVLRAVGQHLVDIHGQHDQEELMRSQLHIAMLDEFGDEVFFKLKADYQQTFDQYRQLRKQVLTIQKNQEENKARIDMLEYQIAEIEAANLKAGEDLALNQERDKLLNHKQIADTLTNAYAMLDDEEFSSLANVRSAMNDMEAIEDYDATYKEIATNLSESYYVLEDVTKRLEDILEDLDFDGGRLLEVENRLDLIYSITRKYGGQVDDVLAYFEQISKEYALLTGKNLSSDDLDKELKKLEKDLVSLASSLSQARHELAQQLEAEIQQELQDLYMEKANFRVQFTKGKFSREGNEHVEFYISTNPGE
;
A
#
# COMPACT_ATOMS: atom_id res chain seq x y z
N GLY A 1 26.56 -55.00 44.08
CA GLY A 1 26.28 -54.96 42.63
C GLY A 1 27.57 -54.99 41.85
N ALA A 2 27.54 -55.39 40.56
CA ALA A 2 28.71 -55.40 39.67
C ALA A 2 29.23 -53.98 39.37
N SER A 3 30.49 -53.86 38.94
CA SER A 3 31.15 -52.57 38.68
C SER A 3 30.66 -51.86 37.41
N LYS A 4 30.07 -52.61 36.47
CA LYS A 4 29.40 -52.10 35.27
C LYS A 4 28.19 -52.95 34.88
N ALA A 5 27.22 -52.33 34.22
CA ALA A 5 26.18 -52.99 33.43
C ALA A 5 26.45 -52.71 31.95
N GLU A 6 26.31 -53.72 31.09
CA GLU A 6 26.53 -53.63 29.65
C GLU A 6 25.26 -54.10 28.94
N ILE A 7 24.79 -53.29 28.00
CA ILE A 7 23.60 -53.55 27.19
C ILE A 7 24.06 -53.47 25.74
N GLU A 8 23.80 -54.51 24.95
CA GLU A 8 24.16 -54.56 23.53
C GLU A 8 22.96 -55.06 22.73
N GLY A 9 22.72 -54.42 21.59
CA GLY A 9 21.67 -54.79 20.64
C GLY A 9 22.21 -54.76 19.21
N LEU A 10 21.80 -55.74 18.42
CA LEU A 10 22.05 -55.84 16.98
C LEU A 10 20.74 -55.55 16.26
N PHE A 11 20.75 -54.59 15.33
CA PHE A 11 19.58 -54.17 14.57
C PHE A 11 19.85 -54.33 13.07
N THR A 12 18.87 -54.82 12.32
CA THR A 12 18.88 -54.79 10.86
C THR A 12 18.10 -53.55 10.42
N ILE A 13 18.67 -52.73 9.53
CA ILE A 13 18.08 -51.44 9.17
C ILE A 13 17.67 -51.37 7.69
N GLU A 14 16.47 -50.87 7.44
CA GLU A 14 16.08 -50.40 6.10
C GLU A 14 16.58 -48.96 5.91
N GLN A 15 17.13 -48.64 4.74
CA GLN A 15 17.75 -47.34 4.47
C GLN A 15 16.70 -46.21 4.40
N SER A 16 16.38 -45.61 5.55
CA SER A 16 15.59 -44.38 5.61
C SER A 16 16.46 -43.15 5.38
N LYS A 17 15.97 -42.19 4.59
CA LYS A 17 16.65 -40.93 4.29
C LYS A 17 17.02 -40.14 5.57
N ALA A 18 16.16 -40.19 6.59
CA ALA A 18 16.40 -39.52 7.87
C ALA A 18 17.55 -40.16 8.66
N LEU A 19 17.66 -41.50 8.65
CA LEU A 19 18.76 -42.23 9.28
C LEU A 19 20.10 -41.95 8.59
N VAL A 20 20.11 -41.88 7.25
CA VAL A 20 21.31 -41.56 6.46
C VAL A 20 21.84 -40.17 6.81
N GLU A 21 20.97 -39.16 6.88
CA GLU A 21 21.37 -37.79 7.22
C GLU A 21 21.98 -37.69 8.64
N ILE A 22 21.45 -38.43 9.61
CA ILE A 22 21.99 -38.47 10.98
C ILE A 22 23.39 -39.09 11.00
N PHE A 23 23.61 -40.17 10.25
CA PHE A 23 24.89 -40.86 10.19
C PHE A 23 25.97 -40.01 9.50
N GLU A 24 25.65 -39.37 8.38
CA GLU A 24 26.56 -38.47 7.67
C GLU A 24 27.00 -37.28 8.57
N GLN A 25 26.07 -36.67 9.30
CA GLN A 25 26.38 -35.55 10.20
C GLN A 25 27.31 -35.93 11.36
N GLN A 26 27.27 -37.20 11.79
CA GLN A 26 28.08 -37.71 12.90
C GLN A 26 29.37 -38.41 12.43
N GLY A 27 29.59 -38.51 11.11
CA GLY A 27 30.73 -39.23 10.53
C GLY A 27 30.68 -40.74 10.77
N LEU A 28 29.48 -41.31 10.89
CA LEU A 28 29.25 -42.74 11.08
C LEU A 28 29.04 -43.42 9.72
N ASP A 29 29.65 -44.60 9.53
CA ASP A 29 29.40 -45.40 8.33
C ASP A 29 28.07 -46.16 8.44
N MET A 30 27.24 -46.06 7.39
CA MET A 30 26.00 -46.83 7.28
C MET A 30 26.29 -48.26 6.81
N THR A 31 25.79 -49.24 7.57
CA THR A 31 25.88 -50.67 7.29
C THR A 31 24.49 -51.30 7.39
N GLU A 32 24.27 -52.46 6.75
CA GLU A 32 22.97 -53.17 6.81
C GLU A 32 22.61 -53.63 8.24
N GLU A 33 23.62 -53.83 9.08
CA GLU A 33 23.48 -54.17 10.48
C GLU A 33 24.10 -53.09 11.37
N LEU A 34 23.44 -52.79 12.48
CA LEU A 34 23.87 -51.80 13.46
C LEU A 34 24.06 -52.44 14.83
N ILE A 35 25.26 -52.33 15.39
CA ILE A 35 25.56 -52.75 16.76
C ILE A 35 25.55 -51.54 17.68
N ILE A 36 24.57 -51.48 18.58
CA ILE A 36 24.49 -50.46 19.61
C ILE A 36 24.91 -51.07 20.94
N ARG A 37 25.88 -50.45 21.60
CA ARG A 37 26.36 -50.86 22.91
C ARG A 37 26.31 -49.70 23.90
N ARG A 38 25.79 -49.95 25.10
CA ARG A 38 25.78 -49.00 26.21
C ARG A 38 26.38 -49.63 27.45
N GLU A 39 27.41 -48.99 27.99
CA GLU A 39 28.03 -49.35 29.27
C GLU A 39 27.63 -48.33 30.34
N ILE A 40 27.11 -48.80 31.47
CA ILE A 40 26.70 -47.99 32.61
C ILE A 40 27.56 -48.37 33.81
N PHE A 41 28.39 -47.44 34.27
CA PHE A 41 29.31 -47.63 35.38
C PHE A 41 28.63 -47.30 36.71
N GLN A 42 29.10 -47.93 37.80
CA GLN A 42 28.54 -47.75 39.14
C GLN A 42 28.62 -46.28 39.65
N ASN A 43 29.50 -45.47 39.08
CA ASN A 43 29.64 -44.04 39.39
C ASN A 43 28.68 -43.13 38.58
N GLY A 44 27.72 -43.70 37.85
CA GLY A 44 26.73 -42.97 37.04
C GLY A 44 27.23 -42.54 35.67
N ARG A 45 28.52 -42.73 35.35
CA ARG A 45 29.04 -42.49 33.99
C ARG A 45 28.43 -43.53 33.05
N SER A 46 27.97 -43.09 31.88
CA SER A 46 27.56 -43.99 30.80
C SER A 46 28.30 -43.67 29.51
N VAL A 47 28.60 -44.70 28.73
CA VAL A 47 29.26 -44.59 27.42
C VAL A 47 28.41 -45.36 26.41
N SER A 48 28.08 -44.70 25.31
CA SER A 48 27.31 -45.27 24.21
C SER A 48 28.20 -45.42 22.98
N ARG A 49 28.02 -46.52 22.25
CA ARG A 49 28.72 -46.80 21.00
C ARG A 49 27.76 -47.29 19.93
N ILE A 50 28.01 -46.89 18.69
CA ILE A 50 27.34 -47.38 17.49
C ILE A 50 28.43 -47.93 16.57
N ASN A 51 28.34 -49.20 16.17
CA ASN A 51 29.36 -49.92 15.38
C ASN A 51 30.79 -49.74 15.94
N GLY A 52 30.92 -49.70 17.27
CA GLY A 52 32.19 -49.53 17.97
C GLY A 52 32.67 -48.07 18.12
N GLN A 53 32.05 -47.10 17.45
CA GLN A 53 32.39 -45.67 17.59
C GLN A 53 31.64 -45.03 18.75
N MET A 54 32.32 -44.19 19.55
CA MET A 54 31.69 -43.49 20.69
C MET A 54 30.75 -42.39 20.21
N VAL A 55 29.51 -42.41 20.70
CA VAL A 55 28.50 -41.39 20.40
C VAL A 55 27.93 -40.80 21.69
N ASN A 56 27.45 -39.56 21.61
CA ASN A 56 26.74 -38.94 22.72
C ASN A 56 25.30 -39.49 22.83
N LEU A 57 24.65 -39.21 23.96
CA LEU A 57 23.30 -39.72 24.23
C LEU A 57 22.24 -39.11 23.29
N SER A 58 22.41 -37.87 22.82
CA SER A 58 21.49 -37.22 21.88
C SER A 58 21.46 -37.92 20.52
N VAL A 59 22.63 -38.31 20.00
CA VAL A 59 22.75 -39.07 18.75
C VAL A 59 22.13 -40.45 18.90
N LEU A 60 22.40 -41.13 20.02
CA LEU A 60 21.80 -42.43 20.30
C LEU A 60 20.26 -42.35 20.36
N ARG A 61 19.68 -41.27 20.89
CA ARG A 61 18.21 -41.08 20.88
C ARG A 61 17.66 -40.83 19.48
N ALA A 62 18.29 -39.95 18.70
CA ALA A 62 17.86 -39.65 17.35
C ALA A 62 17.89 -40.89 16.45
N VAL A 63 18.94 -41.71 16.58
CA VAL A 63 19.05 -43.00 15.88
C VAL A 63 18.00 -44.00 16.42
N GLY A 64 17.85 -44.11 17.75
CA GLY A 64 16.90 -45.03 18.37
C GLY A 64 15.44 -44.83 17.96
N GLN A 65 15.03 -43.59 17.69
CA GLN A 65 13.68 -43.25 17.18
C GLN A 65 13.36 -43.88 15.82
N HIS A 66 14.37 -44.31 15.06
CA HIS A 66 14.21 -44.92 13.75
C HIS A 66 14.52 -46.42 13.73
N LEU A 67 15.01 -47.01 14.83
CA LEU A 67 15.45 -48.41 14.88
C LEU A 67 14.50 -49.33 15.61
N VAL A 68 13.73 -48.79 16.54
CA VAL A 68 12.86 -49.58 17.37
C VAL A 68 11.51 -48.92 17.39
N ASP A 69 10.57 -49.54 16.70
CA ASP A 69 9.16 -49.30 16.92
C ASP A 69 8.79 -50.06 18.21
N ILE A 70 9.22 -49.52 19.35
CA ILE A 70 8.81 -50.05 20.65
C ILE A 70 7.35 -49.66 20.78
N HIS A 71 6.44 -50.57 20.40
CA HIS A 71 5.05 -50.55 20.87
C HIS A 71 5.09 -50.58 22.42
N GLY A 72 5.17 -49.41 23.05
CA GLY A 72 5.39 -49.26 24.48
C GLY A 72 5.97 -47.91 24.91
N GLN A 73 5.12 -47.14 25.62
CA GLN A 73 5.35 -45.87 26.34
C GLN A 73 5.42 -44.54 25.57
N HIS A 74 5.81 -44.47 24.29
CA HIS A 74 5.80 -43.18 23.55
C HIS A 74 4.54 -42.98 22.67
N ASP A 75 3.99 -44.03 22.06
CA ASP A 75 2.74 -43.94 21.30
C ASP A 75 1.55 -43.58 22.20
N GLN A 76 1.61 -44.03 23.46
CA GLN A 76 0.68 -43.59 24.51
C GLN A 76 0.78 -42.09 24.76
N GLU A 77 1.95 -41.46 24.65
CA GLU A 77 2.06 -40.01 24.83
C GLU A 77 1.45 -39.23 23.66
N GLU A 78 1.53 -39.74 22.43
CA GLU A 78 0.92 -39.08 21.27
C GLU A 78 -0.60 -39.20 21.28
N LEU A 79 -1.14 -40.39 21.59
CA LEU A 79 -2.58 -40.62 21.82
C LEU A 79 -3.14 -39.79 22.98
N MET A 80 -2.32 -39.36 23.94
CA MET A 80 -2.76 -38.50 25.04
C MET A 80 -2.62 -36.99 24.71
N ARG A 81 -2.03 -36.63 23.57
CA ARG A 81 -1.90 -35.23 23.11
C ARG A 81 -3.04 -34.89 22.16
N SER A 82 -4.07 -34.20 22.65
CA SER A 82 -5.21 -33.74 21.83
C SER A 82 -4.82 -32.90 20.61
N GLN A 83 -3.65 -32.26 20.63
CA GLN A 83 -3.11 -31.50 19.50
C GLN A 83 -2.80 -32.37 18.27
N LEU A 84 -2.55 -33.68 18.46
CA LEU A 84 -2.22 -34.62 17.40
C LEU A 84 -3.46 -35.37 16.86
N HIS A 85 -4.56 -35.41 17.62
CA HIS A 85 -5.76 -36.18 17.26
C HIS A 85 -6.37 -35.77 15.93
N ILE A 86 -6.30 -34.49 15.56
CA ILE A 86 -6.78 -34.02 14.26
C ILE A 86 -5.94 -34.56 13.11
N ALA A 87 -4.62 -34.67 13.30
CA ALA A 87 -3.73 -35.25 12.29
C ALA A 87 -3.96 -36.76 12.18
N MET A 88 -4.10 -37.45 13.32
CA MET A 88 -4.42 -38.87 13.38
C MET A 88 -5.76 -39.20 12.70
N LEU A 89 -6.80 -38.38 12.91
CA LEU A 89 -8.09 -38.58 12.24
C LEU A 89 -7.97 -38.36 10.72
N ASP A 90 -7.24 -37.32 10.32
CA ASP A 90 -7.07 -36.95 8.92
C ASP A 90 -6.29 -38.02 8.11
N GLU A 91 -5.49 -38.87 8.77
CA GLU A 91 -4.78 -40.00 8.12
C GLU A 91 -5.73 -41.08 7.54
N PHE A 92 -6.96 -41.16 8.04
CA PHE A 92 -8.00 -42.04 7.50
C PHE A 92 -8.68 -41.45 6.25
N GLY A 93 -8.35 -40.21 5.89
CA GLY A 93 -8.86 -39.53 4.70
C GLY A 93 -8.41 -40.15 3.39
N ASP A 94 -9.27 -40.09 2.39
CA ASP A 94 -8.94 -40.48 1.02
C ASP A 94 -8.31 -39.32 0.22
N GLU A 95 -8.00 -39.55 -1.06
CA GLU A 95 -7.42 -38.52 -1.93
C GLU A 95 -8.33 -37.28 -2.07
N VAL A 96 -9.65 -37.46 -2.01
CA VAL A 96 -10.63 -36.38 -2.08
C VAL A 96 -10.56 -35.52 -0.81
N PHE A 97 -10.46 -36.16 0.36
CA PHE A 97 -10.27 -35.49 1.64
C PHE A 97 -8.98 -34.67 1.67
N PHE A 98 -7.84 -35.25 1.27
CA PHE A 98 -6.56 -34.54 1.27
C PHE A 98 -6.56 -33.35 0.30
N LYS A 99 -7.24 -33.46 -0.85
CA LYS A 99 -7.43 -32.34 -1.76
C LYS A 99 -8.25 -31.21 -1.12
N LEU A 100 -9.36 -31.54 -0.46
CA LEU A 100 -10.19 -30.58 0.27
C LEU A 100 -9.40 -29.88 1.39
N LYS A 101 -8.60 -30.65 2.14
CA LYS A 101 -7.71 -30.11 3.18
C LYS A 101 -6.65 -29.16 2.60
N ALA A 102 -6.06 -29.50 1.45
CA ALA A 102 -5.10 -28.64 0.77
C ALA A 102 -5.74 -27.32 0.28
N ASP A 103 -6.92 -27.39 -0.32
CA ASP A 103 -7.68 -26.21 -0.78
C ASP A 103 -8.02 -25.28 0.41
N TYR A 104 -8.42 -25.87 1.54
CA TYR A 104 -8.64 -25.14 2.80
C TYR A 104 -7.36 -24.45 3.28
N GLN A 105 -6.24 -25.19 3.38
CA GLN A 105 -4.96 -24.66 3.86
C GLN A 105 -4.46 -23.51 2.99
N GLN A 106 -4.53 -23.65 1.68
CA GLN A 106 -4.15 -22.59 0.74
C GLN A 106 -5.01 -21.34 0.93
N THR A 107 -6.33 -21.50 1.03
CA THR A 107 -7.26 -20.38 1.24
C THR A 107 -7.03 -19.72 2.60
N PHE A 108 -6.76 -20.48 3.66
CA PHE A 108 -6.44 -19.97 4.98
C PHE A 108 -5.14 -19.16 4.99
N ASP A 109 -4.09 -19.66 4.34
CA ASP A 109 -2.80 -18.98 4.26
C ASP A 109 -2.92 -17.64 3.50
N GLN A 110 -3.68 -17.64 2.39
CA GLN A 110 -4.01 -16.42 1.64
C GLN A 110 -4.83 -15.43 2.49
N TYR A 111 -5.90 -15.89 3.14
CA TYR A 111 -6.73 -15.08 4.02
C TYR A 111 -5.91 -14.46 5.16
N ARG A 112 -5.03 -15.24 5.79
CA ARG A 112 -4.19 -14.78 6.91
C ARG A 112 -3.21 -13.70 6.46
N GLN A 113 -2.59 -13.88 5.30
CA GLN A 113 -1.67 -12.89 4.73
C GLN A 113 -2.40 -11.58 4.42
N LEU A 114 -3.52 -11.65 3.71
CA LEU A 114 -4.31 -10.48 3.34
C LEU A 114 -4.88 -9.76 4.57
N ARG A 115 -5.42 -10.51 5.54
CA ARG A 115 -5.92 -9.94 6.80
C ARG A 115 -4.82 -9.20 7.57
N LYS A 116 -3.60 -9.74 7.61
CA LYS A 116 -2.45 -9.08 8.24
C LYS A 116 -2.10 -7.77 7.53
N GLN A 117 -2.13 -7.75 6.20
CA GLN A 117 -1.89 -6.55 5.41
C GLN A 117 -2.97 -5.48 5.69
N VAL A 118 -4.25 -5.84 5.62
CA VAL A 118 -5.38 -4.93 5.91
C VAL A 118 -5.27 -4.32 7.31
N LEU A 119 -5.02 -5.14 8.33
CA LEU A 119 -4.86 -4.65 9.72
C LEU A 119 -3.65 -3.71 9.88
N THR A 120 -2.57 -3.95 9.15
CA THR A 120 -1.38 -3.08 9.18
C THR A 120 -1.69 -1.73 8.55
N ILE A 121 -2.41 -1.72 7.41
CA ILE A 121 -2.83 -0.50 6.72
C ILE A 121 -3.82 0.28 7.58
N GLN A 122 -4.86 -0.36 8.10
CA GLN A 122 -5.86 0.28 8.96
C GLN A 122 -5.23 0.91 10.20
N LYS A 123 -4.31 0.20 10.86
CA LYS A 123 -3.60 0.74 12.01
C LYS A 123 -2.75 1.96 11.64
N ASN A 124 -2.00 1.90 10.54
CA ASN A 124 -1.21 3.03 10.07
C ASN A 124 -2.09 4.23 9.73
N GLN A 125 -3.26 4.01 9.11
CA GLN A 125 -4.22 5.05 8.78
C GLN A 125 -4.84 5.66 10.04
N GLU A 126 -5.21 4.87 11.05
CA GLU A 126 -5.73 5.37 12.32
C GLU A 126 -4.68 6.22 13.06
N GLU A 127 -3.43 5.75 13.14
CA GLU A 127 -2.34 6.46 13.81
C GLU A 127 -1.96 7.77 13.10
N ASN A 128 -2.09 7.82 11.77
CA ASN A 128 -1.70 8.97 10.95
C ASN A 128 -2.89 9.74 10.35
N LYS A 129 -4.11 9.53 10.84
CA LYS A 129 -5.33 10.08 10.23
C LYS A 129 -5.26 11.58 9.99
N ALA A 130 -4.90 12.35 11.01
CA ALA A 130 -4.79 13.81 10.90
C ALA A 130 -3.73 14.25 9.87
N ARG A 131 -2.66 13.48 9.71
CA ARG A 131 -1.62 13.74 8.69
C ARG A 131 -2.11 13.40 7.30
N ILE A 132 -2.83 12.28 7.14
CA ILE A 132 -3.45 11.87 5.87
C ILE A 132 -4.46 12.92 5.41
N ASP A 133 -5.38 13.34 6.28
CA ASP A 133 -6.39 14.35 5.97
C ASP A 133 -5.75 15.68 5.54
N MET A 134 -4.67 16.08 6.21
CA MET A 134 -3.90 17.28 5.86
C MET A 134 -3.23 17.15 4.49
N LEU A 135 -2.56 16.02 4.22
CA LEU A 135 -1.87 15.76 2.95
C LEU A 135 -2.87 15.70 1.79
N GLU A 136 -4.01 15.05 1.98
CA GLU A 136 -5.08 14.93 0.98
C GLU A 136 -5.62 16.31 0.58
N TYR A 137 -5.90 17.18 1.57
CA TYR A 137 -6.34 18.54 1.31
C TYR A 137 -5.30 19.34 0.51
N GLN A 138 -4.02 19.26 0.90
CA GLN A 138 -2.94 19.98 0.23
C GLN A 138 -2.71 19.47 -1.20
N ILE A 139 -2.74 18.16 -1.40
CA ILE A 139 -2.64 17.53 -2.73
C ILE A 139 -3.77 18.01 -3.62
N ALA A 140 -5.02 17.94 -3.15
CA ALA A 140 -6.19 18.36 -3.93
C ALA A 140 -6.14 19.85 -4.28
N GLU A 141 -5.70 20.71 -3.35
CA GLU A 141 -5.58 22.15 -3.59
C GLU A 141 -4.50 22.46 -4.65
N ILE A 142 -3.34 21.81 -4.58
CA ILE A 142 -2.25 22.02 -5.56
C ILE A 142 -2.61 21.43 -6.94
N GLU A 143 -3.24 20.25 -6.98
CA GLU A 143 -3.72 19.64 -8.23
C GLU A 143 -4.76 20.52 -8.93
N ALA A 144 -5.71 21.08 -8.18
CA ALA A 144 -6.73 21.98 -8.71
C ALA A 144 -6.12 23.26 -9.33
N ALA A 145 -4.99 23.73 -8.80
CA ALA A 145 -4.27 24.87 -9.36
C ALA A 145 -3.59 24.56 -10.70
N ASN A 146 -3.32 23.28 -11.00
CA ASN A 146 -2.74 22.80 -12.27
C ASN A 146 -1.52 23.63 -12.69
N LEU A 147 -0.56 23.78 -11.78
CA LEU A 147 0.65 24.57 -12.00
C LEU A 147 1.57 23.91 -13.02
N LYS A 148 2.23 24.73 -13.85
CA LYS A 148 3.26 24.26 -14.79
C LYS A 148 4.62 24.87 -14.46
N ALA A 149 5.68 24.07 -14.59
CA ALA A 149 7.04 24.55 -14.34
C ALA A 149 7.36 25.79 -15.18
N GLY A 150 7.91 26.82 -14.53
CA GLY A 150 8.24 28.12 -15.14
C GLY A 150 7.04 28.98 -15.62
N GLU A 151 5.80 28.61 -15.30
CA GLU A 151 4.59 29.34 -15.71
C GLU A 151 4.53 30.75 -15.13
N ASP A 152 4.89 30.92 -13.86
CA ASP A 152 4.94 32.21 -13.19
C ASP A 152 5.90 33.19 -13.88
N LEU A 153 7.08 32.72 -14.25
CA LEU A 153 8.07 33.53 -14.96
C LEU A 153 7.55 33.99 -16.33
N ALA A 154 6.95 33.08 -17.09
CA ALA A 154 6.40 33.38 -18.40
C ALA A 154 5.24 34.39 -18.31
N LEU A 155 4.31 34.20 -17.37
CA LEU A 155 3.17 35.08 -17.18
C LEU A 155 3.57 36.46 -16.65
N ASN A 156 4.57 36.56 -15.78
CA ASN A 156 5.08 37.86 -15.34
C ASN A 156 5.68 38.65 -16.52
N GLN A 157 6.47 38.00 -17.38
CA GLN A 157 7.02 38.64 -18.58
C GLN A 157 5.91 39.08 -19.55
N GLU A 158 4.86 38.28 -19.70
CA GLU A 158 3.70 38.63 -20.51
C GLU A 158 2.92 39.81 -19.92
N ARG A 159 2.64 39.78 -18.61
CA ARG A 159 1.97 40.87 -17.88
C ARG A 159 2.72 42.18 -18.06
N ASP A 160 4.03 42.18 -17.87
CA ASP A 160 4.84 43.40 -17.95
C ASP A 160 4.79 44.01 -19.36
N LYS A 161 4.77 43.18 -20.42
CA LYS A 161 4.56 43.66 -21.80
C LYS A 161 3.16 44.25 -22.00
N LEU A 162 2.14 43.57 -21.50
CA LEU A 162 0.74 44.02 -21.62
C LEU A 162 0.49 45.32 -20.84
N LEU A 163 1.09 45.49 -19.65
CA LEU A 163 1.02 46.73 -18.88
C LEU A 163 1.68 47.90 -19.60
N ASN A 164 2.82 47.66 -20.25
CA ASN A 164 3.46 48.70 -21.07
C ASN A 164 2.55 49.10 -22.25
N HIS A 165 1.92 48.14 -22.92
CA HIS A 165 0.96 48.42 -24.00
C HIS A 165 -0.25 49.19 -23.49
N LYS A 166 -0.80 48.81 -22.34
CA LYS A 166 -1.89 49.54 -21.69
C LYS A 166 -1.50 50.99 -21.39
N GLN A 167 -0.31 51.20 -20.82
CA GLN A 167 0.17 52.54 -20.51
C GLN A 167 0.29 53.40 -21.78
N ILE A 168 0.79 52.82 -22.88
CA ILE A 168 0.85 53.50 -24.19
C ILE A 168 -0.57 53.84 -24.67
N ALA A 169 -1.49 52.88 -24.64
CA ALA A 169 -2.89 53.05 -25.05
C ALA A 169 -3.61 54.16 -24.28
N ASP A 170 -3.52 54.12 -22.94
CA ASP A 170 -4.13 55.10 -22.05
C ASP A 170 -3.53 56.49 -22.30
N THR A 171 -2.21 56.57 -22.51
CA THR A 171 -1.52 57.85 -22.75
C THR A 171 -1.92 58.46 -24.09
N LEU A 172 -1.97 57.66 -25.15
CA LEU A 172 -2.38 58.12 -26.49
C LEU A 172 -3.85 58.55 -26.50
N THR A 173 -4.73 57.74 -25.90
CA THR A 173 -6.17 58.05 -25.78
C THR A 173 -6.38 59.37 -25.04
N ASN A 174 -5.69 59.56 -23.91
CA ASN A 174 -5.77 60.80 -23.14
C ASN A 174 -5.22 62.01 -23.92
N ALA A 175 -4.09 61.84 -24.63
CA ALA A 175 -3.53 62.92 -25.43
C ALA A 175 -4.45 63.34 -26.58
N TYR A 176 -5.06 62.36 -27.27
CA TYR A 176 -6.06 62.59 -28.31
C TYR A 176 -7.28 63.33 -27.75
N ALA A 177 -7.88 62.83 -26.67
CA ALA A 177 -9.06 63.44 -26.05
C ALA A 177 -8.80 64.89 -25.57
N MET A 178 -7.59 65.21 -25.09
CA MET A 178 -7.28 66.61 -24.72
C MET A 178 -7.21 67.56 -25.93
N LEU A 179 -6.86 67.04 -27.10
CA LEU A 179 -6.76 67.82 -28.34
C LEU A 179 -8.11 67.92 -29.04
N ASP A 180 -8.85 66.81 -29.13
CA ASP A 180 -10.11 66.73 -29.83
C ASP A 180 -11.07 65.73 -29.16
N ASP A 181 -11.99 66.28 -28.37
CA ASP A 181 -13.07 65.55 -27.68
C ASP A 181 -14.38 66.33 -27.81
N GLU A 182 -15.51 65.62 -27.66
CA GLU A 182 -16.85 66.20 -27.85
C GLU A 182 -17.20 67.27 -26.82
N GLU A 183 -16.72 67.14 -25.57
CA GLU A 183 -17.01 68.09 -24.50
C GLU A 183 -16.03 69.28 -24.47
N PHE A 184 -14.73 69.03 -24.70
CA PHE A 184 -13.69 70.05 -24.67
C PHE A 184 -12.57 69.76 -25.68
N SER A 185 -12.59 70.43 -26.83
CA SER A 185 -11.54 70.32 -27.86
C SER A 185 -10.59 71.52 -27.80
N SER A 186 -9.34 71.29 -27.39
CA SER A 186 -8.29 72.32 -27.43
C SER A 186 -8.07 72.81 -28.87
N LEU A 187 -8.15 71.92 -29.85
CA LEU A 187 -8.04 72.25 -31.26
C LEU A 187 -9.16 73.17 -31.74
N ALA A 188 -10.41 72.92 -31.31
CA ALA A 188 -11.55 73.78 -31.62
C ALA A 188 -11.43 75.18 -30.98
N ASN A 189 -10.89 75.25 -29.75
CA ASN A 189 -10.63 76.52 -29.07
C ASN A 189 -9.55 77.34 -29.80
N VAL A 190 -8.46 76.69 -30.23
CA VAL A 190 -7.41 77.34 -31.04
C VAL A 190 -7.98 77.80 -32.39
N ARG A 191 -8.82 77.00 -33.05
CA ARG A 191 -9.51 77.38 -34.31
C ARG A 191 -10.39 78.61 -34.11
N SER A 192 -11.11 78.69 -33.00
CA SER A 192 -11.96 79.85 -32.68
C SER A 192 -11.14 81.11 -32.46
N ALA A 193 -10.04 81.02 -31.70
CA ALA A 193 -9.12 82.15 -31.49
C ALA A 193 -8.45 82.60 -32.79
N MET A 194 -8.09 81.65 -33.66
CA MET A 194 -7.57 81.93 -35.00
C MET A 194 -8.58 82.74 -35.82
N ASN A 195 -9.83 82.28 -35.91
CA ASN A 195 -10.90 82.98 -36.65
C ASN A 195 -11.16 84.40 -36.11
N ASP A 196 -11.18 84.58 -34.78
CA ASP A 196 -11.39 85.90 -34.16
C ASP A 196 -10.23 86.87 -34.46
N MET A 197 -8.99 86.37 -34.49
CA MET A 197 -7.81 87.20 -34.81
C MET A 197 -7.70 87.52 -36.30
N GLU A 198 -8.05 86.58 -37.19
CA GLU A 198 -8.16 86.80 -38.63
C GLU A 198 -9.19 87.89 -38.95
N ALA A 199 -10.30 87.96 -38.20
CA ALA A 199 -11.32 88.99 -38.40
C ALA A 199 -10.82 90.43 -38.11
N ILE A 200 -9.70 90.56 -37.39
CA ILE A 200 -9.13 91.87 -37.03
C ILE A 200 -7.71 92.12 -37.57
N GLU A 201 -7.18 91.23 -38.42
CA GLU A 201 -5.77 91.28 -38.85
C GLU A 201 -5.40 92.55 -39.65
N ASP A 202 -6.35 93.13 -40.37
CA ASP A 202 -6.15 94.32 -41.21
C ASP A 202 -6.10 95.63 -40.41
N TYR A 203 -6.47 95.61 -39.12
CA TYR A 203 -6.50 96.82 -38.29
C TYR A 203 -5.13 97.21 -37.72
N ASP A 204 -4.23 96.25 -37.47
CA ASP A 204 -2.88 96.49 -36.93
C ASP A 204 -1.91 95.36 -37.31
N ALA A 205 -0.66 95.70 -37.63
CA ALA A 205 0.38 94.73 -38.00
C ALA A 205 0.65 93.70 -36.89
N THR A 206 0.49 94.08 -35.62
CA THR A 206 0.61 93.21 -34.45
C THR A 206 -0.47 92.12 -34.45
N TYR A 207 -1.71 92.45 -34.85
CA TYR A 207 -2.80 91.48 -34.90
C TYR A 207 -2.60 90.50 -36.04
N LYS A 208 -2.09 90.96 -37.18
CA LYS A 208 -1.70 90.09 -38.30
C LYS A 208 -0.62 89.08 -37.93
N GLU A 209 0.40 89.50 -37.17
CA GLU A 209 1.43 88.59 -36.67
C GLU A 209 0.84 87.51 -35.76
N ILE A 210 -0.05 87.90 -34.83
CA ILE A 210 -0.73 86.96 -33.93
C ILE A 210 -1.64 85.99 -34.72
N ALA A 211 -2.42 86.48 -35.67
CA ALA A 211 -3.30 85.65 -36.52
C ALA A 211 -2.49 84.62 -37.32
N THR A 212 -1.37 85.04 -37.90
CA THR A 212 -0.44 84.15 -38.63
C THR A 212 0.10 83.05 -37.70
N ASN A 213 0.60 83.42 -36.51
CA ASN A 213 1.13 82.45 -35.54
C ASN A 213 0.05 81.45 -35.04
N LEU A 214 -1.19 81.91 -34.86
CA LEU A 214 -2.32 81.05 -34.49
C LEU A 214 -2.69 80.08 -35.61
N SER A 215 -2.70 80.55 -36.86
CA SER A 215 -2.98 79.71 -38.03
C SER A 215 -1.94 78.61 -38.20
N GLU A 216 -0.65 78.96 -38.11
CA GLU A 216 0.45 77.98 -38.15
C GLU A 216 0.33 76.95 -37.00
N SER A 217 0.06 77.42 -35.78
CA SER A 217 -0.11 76.56 -34.62
C SER A 217 -1.32 75.62 -34.75
N TYR A 218 -2.43 76.13 -35.29
CA TYR A 218 -3.65 75.35 -35.54
C TYR A 218 -3.37 74.17 -36.47
N TYR A 219 -2.75 74.40 -37.63
CA TYR A 219 -2.48 73.33 -38.59
C TYR A 219 -1.47 72.30 -38.07
N VAL A 220 -0.48 72.73 -37.27
CA VAL A 220 0.43 71.81 -36.59
C VAL A 220 -0.31 70.92 -35.59
N LEU A 221 -1.20 71.49 -34.79
CA LEU A 221 -2.01 70.71 -33.84
C LEU A 221 -2.98 69.78 -34.57
N GLU A 222 -3.62 70.22 -35.66
CA GLU A 222 -4.51 69.39 -36.46
C GLU A 222 -3.80 68.16 -37.05
N ASP A 223 -2.58 68.33 -37.58
CA ASP A 223 -1.77 67.21 -38.09
C ASP A 223 -1.42 66.21 -36.97
N VAL A 224 -1.00 66.71 -35.80
CA VAL A 224 -0.69 65.87 -34.64
C VAL A 224 -1.94 65.10 -34.17
N THR A 225 -3.10 65.75 -34.09
CA THR A 225 -4.36 65.12 -33.70
C THR A 225 -4.73 63.99 -34.65
N LYS A 226 -4.71 64.23 -35.97
CA LYS A 226 -4.99 63.20 -36.98
C LYS A 226 -4.03 62.02 -36.87
N ARG A 227 -2.74 62.29 -36.67
CA ARG A 227 -1.75 61.22 -36.48
C ARG A 227 -1.99 60.41 -35.21
N LEU A 228 -2.48 61.02 -34.13
CA LEU A 228 -2.86 60.30 -32.91
C LEU A 228 -4.10 59.42 -33.15
N GLU A 229 -5.09 59.93 -33.89
CA GLU A 229 -6.28 59.17 -34.33
C GLU A 229 -5.87 57.92 -35.11
N ASP A 230 -5.04 58.07 -36.16
CA ASP A 230 -4.54 56.96 -36.97
C ASP A 230 -3.82 55.89 -36.11
N ILE A 231 -2.98 56.32 -35.17
CA ILE A 231 -2.26 55.41 -34.28
C ILE A 231 -3.23 54.67 -33.34
N LEU A 232 -4.27 55.34 -32.85
CA LEU A 232 -5.28 54.74 -31.97
C LEU A 232 -6.15 53.73 -32.72
N GLU A 233 -6.51 53.99 -33.97
CA GLU A 233 -7.26 53.04 -34.81
C GLU A 233 -6.47 51.74 -35.04
N ASP A 234 -5.14 51.84 -35.20
CA ASP A 234 -4.24 50.70 -35.38
C ASP A 234 -3.81 50.02 -34.07
N LEU A 235 -4.19 50.57 -32.92
CA LEU A 235 -3.71 50.09 -31.61
C LEU A 235 -4.48 48.84 -31.15
N ASP A 236 -3.89 47.66 -31.33
CA ASP A 236 -4.45 46.40 -30.86
C ASP A 236 -4.03 46.08 -29.41
N PHE A 237 -4.71 46.70 -28.43
CA PHE A 237 -4.55 46.37 -27.02
C PHE A 237 -5.59 45.34 -26.54
N ASP A 238 -5.12 44.14 -26.19
CA ASP A 238 -5.96 43.09 -25.61
C ASP A 238 -6.04 43.20 -24.07
N GLY A 239 -6.98 44.02 -23.60
CA GLY A 239 -7.28 44.16 -22.17
C GLY A 239 -7.87 42.89 -21.54
N GLY A 240 -8.51 42.02 -22.33
CA GLY A 240 -9.03 40.74 -21.87
C GLY A 240 -7.89 39.81 -21.48
N ARG A 241 -6.86 39.73 -22.32
CA ARG A 241 -5.66 38.92 -22.07
C ARG A 241 -4.91 39.37 -20.82
N LEU A 242 -4.77 40.68 -20.59
CA LEU A 242 -4.14 41.19 -19.37
C LEU A 242 -4.87 40.70 -18.11
N LEU A 243 -6.20 40.78 -18.10
CA LEU A 243 -7.02 40.31 -16.98
C LEU A 243 -6.90 38.79 -16.76
N GLU A 244 -6.86 38.00 -17.83
CA GLU A 244 -6.61 36.55 -17.72
C GLU A 244 -5.26 36.23 -17.07
N VAL A 245 -4.20 36.93 -17.51
CA VAL A 245 -2.84 36.77 -16.98
C VAL A 245 -2.79 37.16 -15.51
N GLU A 246 -3.40 38.29 -15.12
CA GLU A 246 -3.46 38.74 -13.73
C GLU A 246 -4.23 37.74 -12.85
N ASN A 247 -5.40 37.29 -13.27
CA ASN A 247 -6.18 36.29 -12.53
C ASN A 247 -5.41 34.97 -12.36
N ARG A 248 -4.68 34.53 -13.40
CA ARG A 248 -3.86 33.32 -13.32
C ARG A 248 -2.69 33.50 -12.36
N LEU A 249 -2.02 34.66 -12.40
CA LEU A 249 -0.94 34.99 -11.48
C LEU A 249 -1.42 35.08 -10.03
N ASP A 250 -2.60 35.64 -9.76
CA ASP A 250 -3.19 35.70 -8.43
C ASP A 250 -3.44 34.31 -7.85
N LEU A 251 -3.98 33.40 -8.65
CA LEU A 251 -4.12 31.99 -8.27
C LEU A 251 -2.75 31.38 -7.94
N ILE A 252 -1.77 31.55 -8.82
CA ILE A 252 -0.41 31.03 -8.62
C ILE A 252 0.17 31.56 -7.31
N TYR A 253 0.11 32.87 -7.06
CA TYR A 253 0.64 33.49 -5.85
C TYR A 253 -0.07 33.04 -4.58
N SER A 254 -1.38 32.79 -4.64
CA SER A 254 -2.13 32.26 -3.51
C SER A 254 -1.65 30.86 -3.10
N ILE A 255 -1.26 30.05 -4.08
CA ILE A 255 -0.79 28.68 -3.87
C ILE A 255 0.68 28.66 -3.46
N THR A 256 1.54 29.42 -4.15
CA THR A 256 2.96 29.50 -3.78
C THR A 256 3.08 30.01 -2.34
N ARG A 257 2.42 31.11 -1.97
CA ARG A 257 2.47 31.62 -0.59
C ARG A 257 2.16 30.59 0.51
N LYS A 258 1.35 29.56 0.22
CA LYS A 258 1.05 28.46 1.15
C LYS A 258 2.09 27.35 1.15
N TYR A 259 2.69 27.03 0.00
CA TYR A 259 3.41 25.78 -0.23
C TYR A 259 4.85 25.92 -0.77
N GLY A 260 5.32 27.12 -1.10
CA GLY A 260 6.66 27.36 -1.66
C GLY A 260 6.92 28.80 -2.11
N GLY A 261 8.17 29.16 -2.40
CA GLY A 261 8.46 30.51 -2.91
C GLY A 261 7.94 30.70 -4.34
N GLN A 262 8.27 29.74 -5.20
CA GLN A 262 7.98 29.74 -6.63
C GLN A 262 7.20 28.49 -7.06
N VAL A 263 6.71 28.48 -8.30
CA VAL A 263 5.93 27.35 -8.85
C VAL A 263 6.72 26.04 -8.76
N ASP A 264 8.00 26.07 -9.10
CA ASP A 264 8.84 24.87 -9.09
C ASP A 264 9.03 24.31 -7.66
N ASP A 265 9.08 25.18 -6.64
CA ASP A 265 9.12 24.77 -5.23
C ASP A 265 7.83 24.05 -4.83
N VAL A 266 6.67 24.57 -5.26
CA VAL A 266 5.37 23.95 -4.99
C VAL A 266 5.26 22.60 -5.68
N LEU A 267 5.74 22.47 -6.92
CA LEU A 267 5.72 21.19 -7.64
C LEU A 267 6.64 20.16 -6.97
N ALA A 268 7.80 20.56 -6.47
CA ALA A 268 8.68 19.70 -5.70
C ALA A 268 8.04 19.28 -4.36
N TYR A 269 7.40 20.22 -3.66
CA TYR A 269 6.62 19.95 -2.46
C TYR A 269 5.48 18.98 -2.74
N PHE A 270 4.76 19.17 -3.84
CA PHE A 270 3.67 18.31 -4.30
C PHE A 270 4.13 16.86 -4.51
N GLU A 271 5.28 16.66 -5.16
CA GLU A 271 5.85 15.32 -5.34
C GLU A 271 6.21 14.68 -3.99
N GLN A 272 6.77 15.46 -3.05
CA GLN A 272 7.14 14.99 -1.73
C GLN A 272 5.91 14.54 -0.92
N ILE A 273 4.89 15.38 -0.82
CA ILE A 273 3.67 15.06 -0.05
C ILE A 273 2.89 13.91 -0.69
N SER A 274 2.91 13.79 -2.02
CA SER A 274 2.25 12.67 -2.73
C SER A 274 2.91 11.34 -2.41
N LYS A 275 4.25 11.31 -2.34
CA LYS A 275 5.00 10.11 -1.91
C LYS A 275 4.71 9.76 -0.46
N GLU A 276 4.67 10.76 0.42
CA GLU A 276 4.34 10.57 1.84
C GLU A 276 2.90 10.03 2.00
N TYR A 277 1.93 10.65 1.33
CA TYR A 277 0.54 10.21 1.34
C TYR A 277 0.41 8.75 0.89
N ALA A 278 1.02 8.38 -0.24
CA ALA A 278 0.99 7.01 -0.76
C ALA A 278 1.64 5.99 0.19
N LEU A 279 2.65 6.40 0.97
CA LEU A 279 3.28 5.54 1.97
C LEU A 279 2.38 5.33 3.19
N LEU A 280 1.68 6.37 3.62
CA LEU A 280 0.76 6.33 4.76
C LEU A 280 -0.54 5.59 4.45
N THR A 281 -1.05 5.70 3.22
CA THR A 281 -2.29 5.06 2.79
C THR A 281 -2.10 3.66 2.22
N GLY A 282 -0.86 3.32 1.80
CA GLY A 282 -0.53 2.05 1.15
C GLY A 282 -0.72 2.12 -0.37
N LYS A 283 0.29 1.67 -1.13
CA LYS A 283 0.30 1.73 -2.61
C LYS A 283 -0.90 0.98 -3.25
N ASN A 284 -1.69 1.72 -4.03
CA ASN A 284 -2.42 1.32 -5.25
C ASN A 284 -3.49 0.21 -5.23
N LEU A 285 -3.73 -0.49 -4.13
CA LEU A 285 -5.00 -1.21 -3.96
C LEU A 285 -5.83 -0.37 -3.01
N SER A 286 -6.95 0.15 -3.51
CA SER A 286 -7.90 0.86 -2.66
C SER A 286 -8.18 -0.03 -1.44
N SER A 287 -8.23 0.56 -0.23
CA SER A 287 -8.63 -0.17 0.98
C SER A 287 -9.89 -1.00 0.72
N ASP A 288 -10.80 -0.46 -0.11
CA ASP A 288 -12.03 -1.11 -0.54
C ASP A 288 -11.81 -2.40 -1.35
N ASP A 289 -10.77 -2.46 -2.19
CA ASP A 289 -10.49 -3.64 -3.01
C ASP A 289 -9.88 -4.77 -2.17
N LEU A 290 -8.98 -4.43 -1.24
CA LEU A 290 -8.45 -5.38 -0.26
C LEU A 290 -9.56 -5.91 0.66
N ASP A 291 -10.48 -5.05 1.09
CA ASP A 291 -11.63 -5.46 1.92
C ASP A 291 -12.61 -6.36 1.17
N LYS A 292 -12.85 -6.10 -0.13
CA LYS A 292 -13.67 -6.98 -0.98
C LYS A 292 -13.02 -8.34 -1.17
N GLU A 293 -11.72 -8.37 -1.46
CA GLU A 293 -10.97 -9.61 -1.63
C GLU A 293 -10.92 -10.40 -0.32
N LEU A 294 -10.73 -9.72 0.81
CA LEU A 294 -10.74 -10.34 2.13
C LEU A 294 -12.10 -10.97 2.46
N LYS A 295 -13.21 -10.27 2.18
CA LYS A 295 -14.56 -10.82 2.37
C LYS A 295 -14.84 -12.01 1.47
N LYS A 296 -14.33 -12.01 0.24
CA LYS A 296 -14.44 -13.15 -0.67
C LYS A 296 -13.68 -14.35 -0.11
N LEU A 297 -12.41 -14.18 0.25
CA LEU A 297 -11.60 -15.23 0.87
C LEU A 297 -12.21 -15.74 2.18
N GLU A 298 -12.80 -14.86 2.99
CA GLU A 298 -13.49 -15.27 4.22
C GLU A 298 -14.71 -16.15 3.92
N LYS A 299 -15.50 -15.81 2.91
CA LYS A 299 -16.65 -16.63 2.49
C LYS A 299 -16.20 -18.00 1.96
N ASP A 300 -15.17 -18.03 1.14
CA ASP A 300 -14.60 -19.26 0.59
C ASP A 300 -14.00 -20.12 1.72
N LEU A 301 -13.29 -19.51 2.67
CA LEU A 301 -12.73 -20.17 3.85
C LEU A 301 -13.82 -20.78 4.74
N VAL A 302 -14.93 -20.07 4.98
CA VAL A 302 -16.07 -20.59 5.75
C VAL A 302 -16.68 -21.81 5.06
N SER A 303 -16.85 -21.74 3.73
CA SER A 303 -17.39 -22.86 2.95
C SER A 303 -16.48 -24.08 3.03
N LEU A 304 -15.18 -23.90 2.79
CA LEU A 304 -14.19 -24.97 2.84
C LEU A 304 -14.06 -25.56 4.25
N ALA A 305 -14.10 -24.73 5.28
CA ALA A 305 -14.08 -25.20 6.67
C ALA A 305 -15.30 -26.08 7.00
N SER A 306 -16.49 -25.69 6.52
CA SER A 306 -17.70 -26.48 6.70
C SER A 306 -17.62 -27.83 5.97
N SER A 307 -17.09 -27.84 4.75
CA SER A 307 -16.88 -29.09 3.99
C SER A 307 -15.84 -29.98 4.67
N LEU A 308 -14.73 -29.42 5.14
CA LEU A 308 -13.68 -30.17 5.82
C LEU A 308 -14.18 -30.75 7.15
N SER A 309 -14.95 -29.98 7.91
CA SER A 309 -15.62 -30.43 9.13
C SER A 309 -16.56 -31.60 8.85
N GLN A 310 -17.42 -31.49 7.84
CA GLN A 310 -18.34 -32.56 7.45
C GLN A 310 -17.60 -33.85 7.07
N ALA A 311 -16.55 -33.74 6.24
CA ALA A 311 -15.75 -34.89 5.85
C ALA A 311 -15.04 -35.54 7.05
N ARG A 312 -14.56 -34.75 8.02
CA ARG A 312 -13.99 -35.29 9.27
C ARG A 312 -15.00 -36.00 10.14
N HIS A 313 -16.24 -35.53 10.21
CA HIS A 313 -17.28 -36.23 10.96
C HIS A 313 -17.62 -37.58 10.32
N GLU A 314 -17.56 -37.67 8.98
CA GLU A 314 -17.72 -38.94 8.26
C GLU A 314 -16.56 -39.90 8.53
N LEU A 315 -15.31 -39.40 8.48
CA LEU A 315 -14.12 -40.18 8.86
C LEU A 315 -14.18 -40.64 10.32
N ALA A 316 -14.63 -39.78 11.22
CA ALA A 316 -14.78 -40.12 12.64
C ALA A 316 -15.79 -41.26 12.84
N GLN A 317 -16.92 -41.26 12.13
CA GLN A 317 -17.89 -42.35 12.22
C GLN A 317 -17.33 -43.69 11.70
N GLN A 318 -16.52 -43.65 10.63
CA GLN A 318 -15.85 -44.83 10.10
C GLN A 318 -14.82 -45.35 11.11
N LEU A 319 -13.96 -44.47 11.63
CA LEU A 319 -12.95 -44.79 12.63
C LEU A 319 -13.57 -45.35 13.92
N GLU A 320 -14.65 -44.74 14.42
CA GLU A 320 -15.39 -45.23 15.58
C GLU A 320 -15.92 -46.65 15.36
N ALA A 321 -16.47 -46.95 14.18
CA ALA A 321 -16.99 -48.27 13.84
C ALA A 321 -15.87 -49.32 13.73
N GLU A 322 -14.76 -49.00 13.07
CA GLU A 322 -13.60 -49.88 12.92
C GLU A 322 -12.95 -50.19 14.28
N ILE A 323 -12.70 -49.17 15.10
CA ILE A 323 -12.15 -49.35 16.46
C ILE A 323 -13.11 -50.17 17.33
N GLN A 324 -14.41 -49.92 17.26
CA GLN A 324 -15.39 -50.68 18.04
C GLN A 324 -15.39 -52.17 17.68
N GLN A 325 -15.19 -52.50 16.40
CA GLN A 325 -15.10 -53.88 15.94
C GLN A 325 -13.83 -54.57 16.49
N GLU A 326 -12.67 -53.92 16.37
CA GLU A 326 -11.40 -54.42 16.92
C GLU A 326 -11.46 -54.58 18.46
N LEU A 327 -12.12 -53.67 19.17
CA LEU A 327 -12.31 -53.76 20.62
C LEU A 327 -13.22 -54.94 21.02
N GLN A 328 -14.22 -55.28 20.22
CA GLN A 328 -15.05 -56.48 20.45
C GLN A 328 -14.24 -57.76 20.28
N ASP A 329 -13.39 -57.85 19.25
CA ASP A 329 -12.51 -58.99 18.99
C ASP A 329 -11.47 -59.20 20.10
N LEU A 330 -11.11 -58.12 20.82
CA LEU A 330 -10.25 -58.15 22.02
C LEU A 330 -11.01 -58.45 23.33
N TYR A 331 -12.25 -58.93 23.27
CA TYR A 331 -13.13 -59.19 24.43
C TYR A 331 -13.44 -57.94 25.29
N MET A 332 -13.32 -56.74 24.72
CA MET A 332 -13.63 -55.46 25.37
C MET A 332 -14.98 -54.92 24.87
N GLU A 333 -16.01 -55.76 24.79
CA GLU A 333 -17.34 -55.43 24.24
C GLU A 333 -18.04 -54.22 24.90
N LYS A 334 -17.61 -53.86 26.11
CA LYS A 334 -18.15 -52.74 26.89
C LYS A 334 -17.36 -51.44 26.72
N ALA A 335 -16.22 -51.48 26.03
CA ALA A 335 -15.45 -50.29 25.74
C ALA A 335 -16.13 -49.49 24.62
N ASN A 336 -16.13 -48.16 24.75
CA ASN A 336 -16.70 -47.24 23.78
C ASN A 336 -15.66 -46.18 23.43
N PHE A 337 -15.29 -46.12 22.16
CA PHE A 337 -14.43 -45.09 21.60
C PHE A 337 -15.27 -44.05 20.88
N ARG A 338 -14.97 -42.76 21.10
CA ARG A 338 -15.68 -41.65 20.48
C ARG A 338 -14.73 -40.52 20.10
N VAL A 339 -14.94 -39.95 18.93
CA VAL A 339 -14.28 -38.73 18.47
C VAL A 339 -15.17 -37.54 18.81
N GLN A 340 -14.65 -36.63 19.62
CA GLN A 340 -15.35 -35.43 20.06
C GLN A 340 -14.83 -34.21 19.29
N PHE A 341 -15.77 -33.44 18.72
CA PHE A 341 -15.48 -32.18 18.04
C PHE A 341 -15.90 -30.99 18.90
N THR A 342 -15.05 -29.98 18.97
CA THR A 342 -15.35 -28.69 19.61
C THR A 342 -15.06 -27.55 18.64
N LYS A 343 -15.99 -26.60 18.50
CA LYS A 343 -15.79 -25.43 17.62
C LYS A 343 -14.61 -24.58 18.09
N GLY A 344 -13.75 -24.21 17.16
CA GLY A 344 -12.57 -23.38 17.36
C GLY A 344 -12.54 -22.14 16.45
N LYS A 345 -11.47 -21.36 16.56
CA LYS A 345 -11.16 -20.30 15.59
C LYS A 345 -10.53 -20.93 14.35
N PHE A 346 -10.59 -20.24 13.21
CA PHE A 346 -9.85 -20.66 12.02
C PHE A 346 -8.35 -20.80 12.33
N SER A 347 -7.81 -21.95 11.96
CA SER A 347 -6.41 -22.32 12.05
C SER A 347 -6.01 -23.00 10.74
N ARG A 348 -4.72 -23.29 10.56
CA ARG A 348 -4.28 -24.03 9.36
C ARG A 348 -4.88 -25.44 9.29
N GLU A 349 -5.33 -26.00 10.41
CA GLU A 349 -5.95 -27.33 10.45
C GLU A 349 -7.49 -27.30 10.38
N GLY A 350 -8.14 -26.14 10.38
CA GLY A 350 -9.60 -26.05 10.39
C GLY A 350 -10.12 -25.08 11.45
N ASN A 351 -11.44 -25.10 11.66
CA ASN A 351 -12.13 -24.33 12.70
C ASN A 351 -12.72 -25.23 13.80
N GLU A 352 -12.12 -26.39 14.03
CA GLU A 352 -12.54 -27.36 15.04
C GLU A 352 -11.33 -27.95 15.75
N HIS A 353 -11.54 -28.35 17.00
CA HIS A 353 -10.63 -29.17 17.79
C HIS A 353 -11.20 -30.57 17.85
N VAL A 354 -10.35 -31.56 17.64
CA VAL A 354 -10.68 -32.99 17.65
C VAL A 354 -10.04 -33.61 18.88
N GLU A 355 -10.80 -34.39 19.63
CA GLU A 355 -10.31 -35.14 20.77
C GLU A 355 -10.83 -36.57 20.76
N PHE A 356 -9.97 -37.55 21.04
CA PHE A 356 -10.34 -38.96 21.15
C PHE A 356 -10.66 -39.33 22.59
N TYR A 357 -11.84 -39.89 22.79
CA TYR A 357 -12.38 -40.28 24.09
C TYR A 357 -12.55 -41.80 24.09
N ILE A 358 -12.16 -42.45 25.19
CA ILE A 358 -12.39 -43.87 25.39
C ILE A 358 -12.94 -44.11 26.79
N SER A 359 -13.98 -44.92 26.88
CA SER A 359 -14.52 -45.45 28.13
C SER A 359 -14.34 -46.96 28.11
N THR A 360 -13.60 -47.53 29.07
CA THR A 360 -13.28 -48.98 29.09
C THR A 360 -14.30 -49.82 29.87
N ASN A 361 -15.25 -49.19 30.58
CA ASN A 361 -16.33 -49.83 31.32
C ASN A 361 -17.60 -48.96 31.27
N PRO A 362 -18.83 -49.52 31.21
CA PRO A 362 -20.04 -48.73 31.13
C PRO A 362 -20.27 -48.00 32.45
N GLY A 363 -20.01 -46.69 32.49
CA GLY A 363 -20.24 -45.83 33.67
C GLY A 363 -19.05 -44.99 34.15
N GLU A 364 -17.87 -45.10 33.54
CA GLU A 364 -16.71 -44.21 33.77
C GLU A 364 -16.22 -43.55 32.48
#